data_AF-A0A928ADL7-F1
#
_entry.id   AF-A0A928ADL7-F1
#
_cell.length_a   1.000
_cell.length_b   1.000
_cell.length_c   1.000
_cell.angle_alpha   90.00
_cell.angle_beta   90.00
_cell.angle_gamma   90.00
#
_symmetry.space_group_name_H-M   'P 1'
#
loop_
_entity.id
_entity.type
_entity.pdbx_description
1 polymer ?
#
loop_
_entity_poly.entity_id
_entity_poly.type
_entity_poly.pdbx_seq_one_letter_code
_entity_poly.pdbx_strand_id
1 'polypeptide(L)'
;MKEKTKNHKEEGYISFDPEELKNATQEGDPNDEAYELLWEATCVSSHVKDADKASGHTDGDNIYPTTAEEVERMEELINKAEAALKEPNTEFSSRVAELRGIVEWSRKRHWKLNWRVIVGVILSVFILQMCVDSKQGDVSKAEDKLEQVKNWQEEPLDRLNLDDLKGQSFVIRDNPFVSLKVWYDREQRNVAHDYHTAVESIAYNEEELKKPDLSETLEEFYENQIKSNKKKMKRAHKRFEKLQKADFEEVQEMALEEAEGLVDEKRSDAGFVKFWNIFFLLLIPVYIFAARPRGYTISRYRLEADSLGWIEKIGLWLSGGLLTAGMGIGFVNIVTKWSDGSTTSEDDGTGPARLALKVGLFVAAALVFCAVSCFLMLYATITGLIRNYNWTSIKNQAVAAGAAAKEKYTKK
;
A
#
# COMPACT_ATOMS: atom_id res chain seq x y z
N MET A 1 -39.58 -7.07 21.78
CA MET A 1 -39.32 -8.10 20.75
C MET A 1 -39.04 -7.40 19.43
N LYS A 2 -37.77 -7.30 19.02
CA LYS A 2 -37.43 -6.84 17.67
C LYS A 2 -37.43 -8.07 16.77
N GLU A 3 -38.41 -8.12 15.89
CA GLU A 3 -38.52 -9.11 14.82
C GLU A 3 -37.26 -9.01 13.95
N LYS A 4 -36.36 -9.99 14.06
CA LYS A 4 -35.24 -10.13 13.13
C LYS A 4 -35.85 -10.58 11.79
N THR A 5 -36.05 -9.62 10.90
CA THR A 5 -36.42 -9.86 9.51
C THR A 5 -35.45 -10.87 8.88
N LYS A 6 -35.98 -12.06 8.60
CA LYS A 6 -35.36 -13.12 7.78
C LYS A 6 -35.04 -12.55 6.40
N ASN A 7 -33.77 -12.19 6.16
CA ASN A 7 -33.29 -11.85 4.83
C ASN A 7 -32.24 -12.86 4.37
N HIS A 8 -32.55 -13.47 3.23
CA HIS A 8 -31.75 -14.36 2.36
C HIS A 8 -31.14 -15.61 3.01
N LYS A 9 -31.73 -16.76 2.67
CA LYS A 9 -31.18 -18.11 2.89
C LYS A 9 -29.87 -18.27 2.11
N GLU A 10 -28.77 -17.85 2.70
CA GLU A 10 -27.43 -18.29 2.31
C GLU A 10 -27.23 -19.73 2.83
N GLU A 11 -26.66 -20.61 2.01
CA GLU A 11 -26.34 -22.00 2.36
C GLU A 11 -25.56 -22.04 3.70
N GLY A 12 -26.02 -22.82 4.69
CA GLY A 12 -25.27 -23.07 5.94
C GLY A 12 -25.91 -22.61 7.25
N TYR A 13 -27.00 -21.82 7.23
CA TYR A 13 -27.70 -21.41 8.47
C TYR A 13 -28.60 -22.50 9.03
N ILE A 14 -28.53 -22.70 10.36
CA ILE A 14 -29.49 -23.56 11.09
C ILE A 14 -30.80 -22.82 11.35
N SER A 15 -31.90 -23.55 11.26
CA SER A 15 -33.25 -23.06 11.51
C SER A 15 -33.72 -23.26 12.95
N PHE A 16 -32.93 -23.97 13.76
CA PHE A 16 -33.24 -24.34 15.14
C PHE A 16 -32.32 -23.70 16.16
N ASP A 17 -32.78 -23.64 17.39
CA ASP A 17 -31.93 -23.34 18.54
C ASP A 17 -31.18 -24.62 18.95
N PRO A 18 -29.84 -24.64 19.03
CA PRO A 18 -29.09 -25.80 19.50
C PRO A 18 -29.59 -26.37 20.83
N GLU A 19 -30.17 -25.55 21.70
CA GLU A 19 -30.80 -26.00 22.95
C GLU A 19 -31.95 -27.00 22.74
N GLU A 20 -32.66 -26.92 21.61
CA GLU A 20 -33.74 -27.87 21.26
C GLU A 20 -33.21 -29.31 21.17
N LEU A 21 -31.95 -29.50 20.74
CA LEU A 21 -31.34 -30.83 20.69
C LEU A 21 -31.06 -31.38 22.08
N LYS A 22 -30.59 -30.53 23.01
CA LYS A 22 -30.34 -30.92 24.40
C LYS A 22 -31.65 -31.16 25.16
N ASN A 23 -32.69 -30.38 24.87
CA ASN A 23 -34.01 -30.55 25.49
C ASN A 23 -34.75 -31.78 24.95
N ALA A 24 -34.41 -32.24 23.74
CA ALA A 24 -34.92 -33.47 23.15
C ALA A 24 -34.23 -34.74 23.74
N THR A 25 -33.08 -34.59 24.39
CA THR A 25 -32.43 -35.63 25.20
C THR A 25 -33.29 -35.89 26.44
N GLN A 26 -34.05 -36.98 26.43
CA GLN A 26 -34.92 -37.37 27.54
C GLN A 26 -34.52 -38.77 27.99
N GLU A 27 -34.14 -38.88 29.27
CA GLU A 27 -33.72 -40.14 29.88
C GLU A 27 -34.81 -41.22 29.70
N GLY A 28 -34.54 -42.22 28.86
CA GLY A 28 -35.47 -43.30 28.53
C GLY A 28 -36.12 -43.23 27.14
N ASP A 29 -35.89 -42.18 26.34
CA ASP A 29 -36.29 -42.13 24.93
C ASP A 29 -35.42 -43.10 24.09
N PRO A 30 -35.99 -43.86 23.15
CA PRO A 30 -35.22 -44.77 22.29
C PRO A 30 -34.11 -44.08 21.49
N ASN A 31 -34.25 -42.79 21.18
CA ASN A 31 -33.32 -41.98 20.38
C ASN A 31 -32.44 -41.03 21.21
N ASP A 32 -32.44 -41.15 22.54
CA ASP A 32 -31.69 -40.28 23.46
C ASP A 32 -30.21 -40.12 23.08
N GLU A 33 -29.54 -41.26 22.85
CA GLU A 33 -28.14 -41.34 22.40
C GLU A 33 -27.91 -40.63 21.07
N ALA A 34 -28.87 -40.68 20.14
CA ALA A 34 -28.75 -40.03 18.84
C ALA A 34 -28.85 -38.50 18.97
N TYR A 35 -29.74 -38.00 19.84
CA TYR A 35 -29.86 -36.56 20.11
C TYR A 35 -28.67 -36.00 20.90
N GLU A 36 -28.12 -36.77 21.85
CA GLU A 36 -26.90 -36.39 22.58
C GLU A 36 -25.71 -36.22 21.62
N LEU A 37 -25.52 -37.15 20.67
CA LEU A 37 -24.48 -37.05 19.65
C LEU A 37 -24.66 -35.85 18.70
N LEU A 38 -25.90 -35.48 18.36
CA LEU A 38 -26.16 -34.25 17.60
C LEU A 38 -25.87 -32.99 18.42
N TRP A 39 -26.23 -32.98 19.70
CA TRP A 39 -25.88 -31.89 20.60
C TRP A 39 -24.35 -31.73 20.71
N GLU A 40 -23.61 -32.83 20.90
CA GLU A 40 -22.15 -32.81 20.89
C GLU A 40 -21.60 -32.24 19.57
N ALA A 41 -22.21 -32.58 18.43
CA ALA A 41 -21.81 -32.04 17.13
C ALA A 41 -21.91 -30.50 17.08
N THR A 42 -22.92 -29.90 17.71
CA THR A 42 -23.03 -28.43 17.80
C THR A 42 -21.97 -27.79 18.69
N CYS A 43 -21.38 -28.56 19.60
CA CYS A 43 -20.37 -28.10 20.56
C CYS A 43 -18.92 -28.29 20.09
N VAL A 44 -18.70 -28.79 18.87
CA VAL A 44 -17.35 -29.10 18.34
C VAL A 44 -16.52 -27.85 18.10
N SER A 45 -17.15 -26.74 17.71
CA SER A 45 -16.44 -25.52 17.36
C SER A 45 -15.68 -24.91 18.53
N SER A 46 -14.47 -24.41 18.26
CA SER A 46 -13.67 -23.63 19.21
C SER A 46 -14.34 -22.33 19.67
N HIS A 47 -15.39 -21.85 19.00
CA HIS A 47 -16.13 -20.66 19.43
C HIS A 47 -17.12 -20.93 20.56
N VAL A 48 -17.49 -22.19 20.77
CA VAL A 48 -18.39 -22.58 21.86
C VAL A 48 -17.59 -22.64 23.16
N LYS A 49 -17.90 -21.75 24.10
CA LYS A 49 -17.20 -21.67 25.39
C LYS A 49 -17.56 -22.87 26.26
N ASP A 50 -16.62 -23.33 27.08
CA ASP A 50 -16.86 -24.45 28.00
C ASP A 50 -17.99 -24.17 29.00
N ALA A 51 -18.18 -22.91 29.41
CA ALA A 51 -19.29 -22.49 30.26
C ALA A 51 -20.67 -22.65 29.58
N ASP A 52 -20.72 -22.42 28.26
CA ASP A 52 -21.95 -22.55 27.46
C ASP A 52 -22.27 -24.04 27.24
N LYS A 53 -21.25 -24.87 26.97
CA LYS A 53 -21.38 -26.34 26.94
C LYS A 53 -21.92 -26.90 28.26
N ALA A 54 -21.36 -26.43 29.39
CA ALA A 54 -21.77 -26.87 30.72
C ALA A 54 -23.19 -26.45 31.09
N SER A 55 -23.63 -25.26 30.66
CA SER A 55 -25.01 -24.79 30.86
C SER A 55 -26.01 -25.44 29.89
N GLY A 56 -25.54 -26.02 28.79
CA GLY A 56 -26.41 -26.56 27.73
C GLY A 56 -26.91 -25.55 26.74
N HIS A 57 -26.27 -24.39 26.69
CA HIS A 57 -26.60 -23.32 25.77
C HIS A 57 -25.52 -23.25 24.69
N THR A 58 -25.87 -22.95 23.45
CA THR A 58 -24.90 -22.58 22.42
C THR A 58 -25.56 -21.64 21.42
N ASP A 59 -24.91 -20.52 21.13
CA ASP A 59 -25.37 -19.62 20.07
C ASP A 59 -25.23 -20.30 18.70
N GLY A 60 -26.29 -20.31 17.90
CA GLY A 60 -26.31 -20.86 16.54
C GLY A 60 -25.26 -20.24 15.60
N ASP A 61 -24.76 -19.04 15.89
CA ASP A 61 -23.64 -18.43 15.16
C ASP A 61 -22.26 -19.04 15.49
N ASN A 62 -22.13 -19.74 16.63
CA ASN A 62 -20.86 -20.26 17.14
C ASN A 62 -20.63 -21.74 16.84
N ILE A 63 -21.66 -22.46 16.38
CA ILE A 63 -21.59 -23.90 16.06
C ILE A 63 -20.69 -24.22 14.86
N TYR A 64 -20.35 -23.22 14.04
CA TYR A 64 -19.57 -23.43 12.82
C TYR A 64 -18.13 -23.81 13.17
N PRO A 65 -17.62 -24.96 12.67
CA PRO A 65 -16.23 -25.36 12.84
C PRO A 65 -15.24 -24.27 12.41
N THR A 66 -14.10 -24.21 13.09
CA THR A 66 -13.02 -23.23 12.88
C THR A 66 -11.76 -23.86 12.29
N THR A 67 -11.66 -25.20 12.30
CA THR A 67 -10.53 -25.95 11.76
C THR A 67 -11.01 -27.12 10.89
N ALA A 68 -10.12 -27.68 10.07
CA ALA A 68 -10.44 -28.87 9.28
C ALA A 68 -10.73 -30.09 10.17
N GLU A 69 -9.99 -30.23 11.28
CA GLU A 69 -10.18 -31.29 12.28
C GLU A 69 -11.53 -31.19 12.96
N GLU A 70 -11.98 -29.97 13.30
CA GLU A 70 -13.33 -29.75 13.85
C GLU A 70 -14.43 -30.12 12.84
N VAL A 71 -14.22 -29.83 11.54
CA VAL A 71 -15.17 -30.24 10.50
C VAL A 71 -15.27 -31.76 10.39
N GLU A 72 -14.14 -32.47 10.45
CA GLU A 72 -14.10 -33.94 10.42
C GLU A 72 -14.77 -34.54 11.67
N ARG A 73 -14.46 -34.00 12.86
CA ARG A 73 -15.07 -34.44 14.12
C ARG A 73 -16.59 -34.22 14.15
N MET A 74 -17.06 -33.09 13.62
CA MET A 74 -18.49 -32.81 13.52
C MET A 74 -19.19 -33.79 12.57
N GLU A 75 -18.58 -34.11 11.43
CA GLU A 75 -19.12 -35.11 10.50
C GLU A 75 -19.15 -36.52 11.11
N GLU A 76 -18.11 -36.91 11.85
CA GLU A 76 -18.07 -38.18 12.56
C GLU A 76 -19.19 -38.30 13.60
N LEU A 77 -19.46 -37.24 14.37
CA LEU A 77 -20.55 -37.22 15.35
C LEU A 77 -21.92 -37.31 14.68
N ILE A 78 -22.12 -36.60 13.57
CA ILE A 78 -23.37 -36.70 12.78
C ILE A 78 -23.56 -38.13 12.24
N ASN A 79 -22.51 -38.76 11.72
CA ASN A 79 -22.59 -40.14 11.23
C ASN A 79 -22.88 -41.14 12.36
N LYS A 80 -22.32 -40.93 13.56
CA LYS A 80 -22.62 -41.75 14.75
C LYS A 80 -24.06 -41.54 15.21
N ALA A 81 -24.56 -40.31 15.20
CA ALA A 81 -25.93 -39.99 15.57
C ALA A 81 -26.95 -40.69 14.65
N GLU A 82 -26.72 -40.64 13.32
CA GLU A 82 -27.55 -41.37 12.35
C GLU A 82 -27.52 -42.88 12.58
N ALA A 83 -26.35 -43.45 12.93
CA ALA A 83 -26.21 -44.88 13.20
C ALA A 83 -26.86 -45.31 14.54
N ALA A 84 -26.93 -44.41 15.52
CA ALA A 84 -27.56 -44.63 16.82
C ALA A 84 -29.09 -44.47 16.80
N LEU A 85 -29.65 -43.95 15.69
CA LEU A 85 -31.09 -43.73 15.55
C LEU A 85 -31.86 -45.06 15.55
N LYS A 86 -32.77 -45.24 16.52
CA LYS A 86 -33.55 -46.48 16.68
C LYS A 86 -34.93 -46.38 16.03
N GLU A 87 -35.56 -45.22 16.07
CA GLU A 87 -36.88 -44.97 15.48
C GLU A 87 -36.84 -43.84 14.46
N PRO A 88 -37.55 -43.96 13.32
CA PRO A 88 -37.58 -42.90 12.30
C PRO A 88 -38.21 -41.63 12.87
N ASN A 89 -37.46 -40.52 12.82
CA ASN A 89 -37.93 -39.22 13.27
C ASN A 89 -37.61 -38.15 12.21
N THR A 90 -38.65 -37.52 11.66
CA THR A 90 -38.53 -36.50 10.62
C THR A 90 -37.83 -35.24 11.12
N GLU A 91 -38.01 -34.88 12.38
CA GLU A 91 -37.35 -33.74 13.00
C GLU A 91 -35.85 -34.01 13.12
N PHE A 92 -35.47 -35.18 13.64
CA PHE A 92 -34.07 -35.63 13.70
C PHE A 92 -33.39 -35.57 12.32
N SER A 93 -34.03 -36.15 11.28
CA SER A 93 -33.49 -36.11 9.92
C SER A 93 -33.31 -34.68 9.38
N SER A 94 -34.21 -33.75 9.73
CA SER A 94 -34.07 -32.34 9.37
C SER A 94 -32.86 -31.69 10.05
N ARG A 95 -32.65 -31.96 11.35
CA ARG A 95 -31.51 -31.43 12.12
C ARG A 95 -30.18 -31.94 11.58
N VAL A 96 -30.12 -33.24 11.26
CA VAL A 96 -28.98 -33.87 10.60
C VAL A 96 -28.67 -33.20 9.26
N ALA A 97 -29.68 -32.98 8.41
CA ALA A 97 -29.49 -32.36 7.10
C ALA A 97 -28.92 -30.93 7.22
N GLU A 98 -29.40 -30.16 8.20
CA GLU A 98 -28.88 -28.81 8.47
C GLU A 98 -27.43 -28.83 8.96
N LEU A 99 -27.08 -29.72 9.90
CA LEU A 99 -25.70 -29.86 10.40
C LEU A 99 -24.74 -30.39 9.31
N ARG A 100 -25.20 -31.30 8.44
CA ARG A 100 -24.45 -31.71 7.23
C ARG A 100 -24.24 -30.53 6.29
N GLY A 101 -25.22 -29.64 6.16
CA GLY A 101 -25.09 -28.38 5.43
C GLY A 101 -23.98 -27.48 5.98
N ILE A 102 -23.83 -27.41 7.31
CA ILE A 102 -22.71 -26.68 7.95
C ILE A 102 -21.36 -27.32 7.61
N VAL A 103 -21.25 -28.64 7.69
CA VAL A 103 -20.02 -29.38 7.35
C VAL A 103 -19.63 -29.13 5.89
N GLU A 104 -20.58 -29.26 4.97
CA GLU A 104 -20.34 -29.03 3.54
C GLU A 104 -19.93 -27.58 3.27
N TRP A 105 -20.67 -26.62 3.84
CA TRP A 105 -20.33 -25.19 3.73
C TRP A 105 -18.94 -24.90 4.30
N SER A 106 -18.59 -25.51 5.43
CA SER A 106 -17.30 -25.31 6.09
C SER A 106 -16.13 -25.82 5.25
N ARG A 107 -16.31 -26.92 4.49
CA ARG A 107 -15.30 -27.46 3.57
C ARG A 107 -15.18 -26.66 2.28
N LYS A 108 -16.30 -26.16 1.76
CA LYS A 108 -16.37 -25.45 0.49
C LYS A 108 -15.56 -24.15 0.54
N ARG A 109 -15.00 -23.79 -0.61
CA ARG A 109 -14.30 -22.52 -0.80
C ARG A 109 -15.27 -21.44 -1.24
N HIS A 110 -15.25 -20.33 -0.53
CA HIS A 110 -16.15 -19.20 -0.74
C HIS A 110 -15.40 -18.03 -1.34
N TRP A 111 -16.05 -17.29 -2.24
CA TRP A 111 -15.50 -16.05 -2.78
C TRP A 111 -15.82 -14.90 -1.83
N LYS A 112 -14.77 -14.26 -1.27
CA LYS A 112 -14.92 -13.02 -0.49
C LYS A 112 -14.11 -11.89 -1.12
N LEU A 113 -14.56 -11.45 -2.30
CA LEU A 113 -13.95 -10.34 -3.02
C LEU A 113 -14.49 -9.00 -2.49
N ASN A 114 -13.59 -8.09 -2.14
CA ASN A 114 -13.95 -6.69 -1.90
C ASN A 114 -13.75 -5.90 -3.20
N TRP A 115 -14.84 -5.72 -3.96
CA TRP A 115 -14.80 -5.01 -5.24
C TRP A 115 -14.30 -3.56 -5.14
N ARG A 116 -14.51 -2.88 -4.00
CA ARG A 116 -14.03 -1.52 -3.80
C ARG A 116 -12.51 -1.47 -3.80
N VAL A 117 -11.88 -2.44 -3.12
CA VAL A 117 -10.42 -2.59 -3.09
C VAL A 117 -9.87 -2.90 -4.47
N ILE A 118 -10.52 -3.79 -5.23
CA ILE A 118 -10.12 -4.10 -6.61
C ILE A 118 -10.15 -2.86 -7.50
N VAL A 119 -11.27 -2.13 -7.49
CA VAL A 119 -11.42 -0.90 -8.28
C VAL A 119 -10.40 0.16 -7.86
N GLY A 120 -10.14 0.32 -6.57
CA GLY A 120 -9.14 1.26 -6.07
C GLY A 120 -7.73 0.93 -6.55
N VAL A 121 -7.34 -0.34 -6.57
CA VAL A 121 -6.02 -0.76 -7.10
C VAL A 121 -5.95 -0.62 -8.61
N ILE A 122 -7.02 -0.91 -9.35
CA ILE A 122 -7.07 -0.66 -10.81
C ILE A 122 -6.87 0.84 -11.09
N LEU A 123 -7.54 1.71 -10.35
CA LEU A 123 -7.35 3.16 -10.47
C LEU A 123 -5.90 3.57 -10.15
N SER A 124 -5.30 2.98 -9.11
CA SER A 124 -3.88 3.20 -8.78
C SER A 124 -2.96 2.82 -9.93
N VAL A 125 -3.21 1.68 -10.59
CA VAL A 125 -2.44 1.22 -11.76
C VAL A 125 -2.53 2.24 -12.90
N PHE A 126 -3.72 2.76 -13.21
CA PHE A 126 -3.87 3.80 -14.23
C PHE A 126 -3.11 5.08 -13.87
N ILE A 127 -3.20 5.54 -12.62
CA ILE A 127 -2.47 6.73 -12.14
C ILE A 127 -0.96 6.50 -12.23
N LEU A 128 -0.48 5.34 -11.76
CA LEU A 128 0.94 4.99 -11.84
C LEU A 128 1.41 4.87 -13.28
N GLN A 129 0.58 4.37 -14.20
CA GLN A 129 0.92 4.34 -15.63
C GLN A 129 1.15 5.74 -16.18
N MET A 130 0.28 6.72 -15.84
CA MET A 130 0.51 8.12 -16.22
C MET A 130 1.81 8.67 -15.64
N CYS A 131 2.14 8.30 -14.40
CA CYS A 131 3.43 8.66 -13.79
C CYS A 131 4.62 8.00 -14.50
N VAL A 132 4.50 6.73 -14.93
CA VAL A 132 5.53 6.05 -15.74
C VAL A 132 5.75 6.79 -17.04
N ASP A 133 4.69 7.15 -17.75
CA ASP A 133 4.79 7.84 -19.04
C ASP A 133 5.44 9.23 -18.87
N SER A 134 5.07 9.97 -17.82
CA SER A 134 5.70 11.25 -17.48
C SER A 134 7.20 11.08 -17.15
N LYS A 135 7.56 10.09 -16.33
CA LYS A 135 8.95 9.84 -15.93
C LYS A 135 9.80 9.35 -17.10
N GLN A 136 9.22 8.58 -18.03
CA GLN A 136 9.90 8.19 -19.26
C GLN A 136 10.17 9.42 -20.15
N GLY A 137 9.28 10.39 -20.17
CA GLY A 137 9.52 11.69 -20.81
C GLY A 137 10.70 12.45 -20.18
N ASP A 138 10.85 12.41 -18.86
CA ASP A 138 11.99 13.02 -18.18
C ASP A 138 13.31 12.29 -18.47
N VAL A 139 13.28 10.95 -18.60
CA VAL A 139 14.44 10.15 -19.05
C VAL A 139 14.87 10.58 -20.46
N SER A 140 13.92 10.70 -21.39
CA SER A 140 14.21 11.14 -22.76
C SER A 140 14.86 12.52 -22.77
N LYS A 141 14.35 13.48 -21.99
CA LYS A 141 14.95 14.83 -21.87
C LYS A 141 16.37 14.79 -21.28
N ALA A 142 16.66 13.86 -20.39
CA ALA A 142 18.01 13.68 -19.85
C ALA A 142 18.94 13.04 -20.88
N GLU A 143 18.46 12.09 -21.67
CA GLU A 143 19.20 11.48 -22.78
C GLU A 143 19.52 12.52 -23.88
N ASP A 144 18.57 13.41 -24.19
CA ASP A 144 18.78 14.53 -25.12
C ASP A 144 19.88 15.48 -24.63
N LYS A 145 19.96 15.71 -23.30
CA LYS A 145 21.04 16.52 -22.69
C LYS A 145 22.38 15.83 -22.79
N LEU A 146 22.43 14.52 -22.53
CA LEU A 146 23.64 13.72 -22.71
C LEU A 146 24.13 13.77 -24.16
N GLU A 147 23.23 13.67 -25.13
CA GLU A 147 23.56 13.78 -26.55
C GLU A 147 24.04 15.20 -26.93
N GLN A 148 23.46 16.26 -26.34
CA GLN A 148 23.97 17.62 -26.51
C GLN A 148 25.43 17.74 -26.07
N VAL A 149 25.79 17.21 -24.90
CA VAL A 149 27.17 17.26 -24.39
C VAL A 149 28.13 16.50 -25.31
N LYS A 150 27.73 15.30 -25.80
CA LYS A 150 28.52 14.51 -26.75
C LYS A 150 28.83 15.26 -28.05
N ASN A 151 27.92 16.14 -28.47
CA ASN A 151 28.02 16.91 -29.71
C ASN A 151 28.54 18.34 -29.51
N TRP A 152 29.03 18.70 -28.33
CA TRP A 152 29.66 20.01 -28.12
C TRP A 152 30.87 20.19 -29.04
N GLN A 153 31.04 21.42 -29.51
CA GLN A 153 32.21 21.84 -30.26
C GLN A 153 33.19 22.54 -29.32
N GLU A 154 34.47 22.49 -29.69
CA GLU A 154 35.50 23.24 -28.98
C GLU A 154 35.23 24.75 -29.09
N GLU A 155 35.18 25.41 -27.95
CA GLU A 155 34.97 26.85 -27.83
C GLU A 155 35.96 27.43 -26.80
N PRO A 156 36.37 28.70 -26.94
CA PRO A 156 37.24 29.33 -25.95
C PRO A 156 36.56 29.38 -24.57
N LEU A 157 37.30 28.91 -23.56
CA LEU A 157 36.85 28.87 -22.17
C LEU A 157 37.16 30.20 -21.47
N ASP A 158 36.12 30.91 -21.05
CA ASP A 158 36.27 32.13 -20.24
C ASP A 158 36.61 31.75 -18.79
N ARG A 159 37.89 31.86 -18.46
CA ARG A 159 38.46 31.54 -17.15
C ARG A 159 38.29 32.72 -16.19
N LEU A 160 37.50 32.53 -15.13
CA LEU A 160 37.22 33.55 -14.13
C LEU A 160 38.11 33.34 -12.90
N ASN A 161 38.48 34.42 -12.19
CA ASN A 161 39.18 34.28 -10.92
C ASN A 161 38.22 33.90 -9.80
N LEU A 162 38.70 33.09 -8.87
CA LEU A 162 37.91 32.60 -7.74
C LEU A 162 37.34 33.74 -6.86
N ASP A 163 38.15 34.78 -6.61
CA ASP A 163 37.78 35.90 -5.75
C ASP A 163 36.76 36.85 -6.42
N ASP A 164 36.85 37.00 -7.75
CA ASP A 164 35.91 37.83 -8.52
C ASP A 164 34.48 37.28 -8.50
N LEU A 165 34.34 35.97 -8.25
CA LEU A 165 33.07 35.26 -8.16
C LEU A 165 32.42 35.34 -6.76
N LYS A 166 33.06 35.97 -5.78
CA LYS A 166 32.50 36.08 -4.43
C LYS A 166 31.16 36.83 -4.44
N GLY A 167 30.15 36.22 -3.82
CA GLY A 167 28.80 36.80 -3.75
C GLY A 167 28.01 36.75 -5.05
N GLN A 168 28.56 36.19 -6.13
CA GLN A 168 27.83 35.96 -7.38
C GLN A 168 27.21 34.56 -7.34
N SER A 169 25.91 34.46 -7.04
CA SER A 169 25.18 33.21 -7.28
C SER A 169 24.82 33.10 -8.77
N PHE A 170 24.93 31.90 -9.33
CA PHE A 170 24.40 31.64 -10.66
C PHE A 170 22.89 31.44 -10.59
N VAL A 171 22.15 32.12 -11.46
CA VAL A 171 20.71 31.85 -11.68
C VAL A 171 20.58 30.49 -12.36
N ILE A 172 19.88 29.55 -11.74
CA ILE A 172 19.61 28.23 -12.30
C ILE A 172 19.04 28.39 -13.71
N ARG A 173 19.81 28.05 -14.75
CA ARG A 173 19.28 27.93 -16.11
C ARG A 173 18.59 26.58 -16.24
N ASP A 174 17.42 26.57 -16.89
CA ASP A 174 16.61 25.36 -17.11
C ASP A 174 17.36 24.22 -17.82
N ASN A 175 18.36 24.57 -18.65
CA ASN A 175 19.27 23.60 -19.25
C ASN A 175 20.73 24.09 -19.22
N PRO A 176 21.57 23.59 -18.29
CA PRO A 176 22.98 23.97 -18.23
C PRO A 176 23.82 23.30 -19.33
N PHE A 177 23.30 22.26 -19.99
CA PHE A 177 24.05 21.46 -20.98
C PHE A 177 23.94 21.99 -22.42
N VAL A 178 23.34 23.16 -22.62
CA VAL A 178 23.09 23.72 -23.97
C VAL A 178 24.36 24.05 -24.74
N SER A 179 25.46 24.35 -24.04
CA SER A 179 26.78 24.61 -24.65
C SER A 179 27.88 24.48 -23.60
N LEU A 180 29.10 24.23 -24.08
CA LEU A 180 30.32 24.19 -23.27
C LEU A 180 30.46 25.43 -22.38
N LYS A 181 30.35 26.62 -22.99
CA LYS A 181 30.50 27.90 -22.29
C LYS A 181 29.51 28.08 -21.15
N VAL A 182 28.24 27.72 -21.37
CA VAL A 182 27.18 27.85 -20.36
C VAL A 182 27.42 26.90 -19.18
N TRP A 183 27.76 25.65 -19.46
CA TRP A 183 28.07 24.69 -18.41
C TRP A 183 29.33 25.10 -17.62
N TYR A 184 30.39 25.52 -18.32
CA TYR A 184 31.66 25.90 -17.71
C TYR A 184 31.55 27.16 -16.84
N ASP A 185 30.83 28.20 -17.27
CA ASP A 185 30.57 29.39 -16.45
C ASP A 185 29.75 29.04 -15.20
N ARG A 186 28.69 28.23 -15.34
CA ARG A 186 27.90 27.73 -14.21
C ARG A 186 28.77 26.96 -13.22
N GLU A 187 29.60 26.04 -13.72
CA GLU A 187 30.41 25.18 -12.89
C GLU A 187 31.47 25.95 -12.10
N GLN A 188 32.16 26.92 -12.74
CA GLN A 188 33.08 27.82 -12.05
C GLN A 188 32.38 28.57 -10.91
N ARG A 189 31.18 29.10 -11.15
CA ARG A 189 30.38 29.84 -10.15
C ARG A 189 29.91 28.95 -9.01
N ASN A 190 29.42 27.74 -9.31
CA ASN A 190 28.98 26.79 -8.29
C ASN A 190 30.13 26.40 -7.36
N VAL A 191 31.28 26.06 -7.94
CA VAL A 191 32.47 25.68 -7.15
C VAL A 191 33.02 26.86 -6.36
N ALA A 192 33.00 28.07 -6.94
CA ALA A 192 33.38 29.29 -6.22
C ALA A 192 32.43 29.61 -5.06
N HIS A 193 31.13 29.46 -5.27
CA HIS A 193 30.13 29.61 -4.22
C HIS A 193 30.36 28.63 -3.07
N ASP A 194 30.53 27.34 -3.37
CA ASP A 194 30.84 26.31 -2.37
C ASP A 194 32.11 26.63 -1.56
N TYR A 195 33.15 27.15 -2.24
CA TYR A 195 34.38 27.59 -1.58
C TYR A 195 34.12 28.76 -0.62
N HIS A 196 33.54 29.86 -1.10
CA HIS A 196 33.34 31.07 -0.30
C HIS A 196 32.36 30.85 0.85
N THR A 197 31.27 30.11 0.64
CA THR A 197 30.33 29.75 1.71
C THR A 197 30.99 28.87 2.77
N ALA A 198 31.89 27.96 2.38
CA ALA A 198 32.66 27.19 3.35
C ALA A 198 33.63 28.07 4.15
N VAL A 199 34.31 29.03 3.52
CA VAL A 199 35.19 30.00 4.19
C VAL A 199 34.42 30.85 5.19
N GLU A 200 33.28 31.43 4.77
CA GLU A 200 32.41 32.25 5.63
C GLU A 200 31.86 31.43 6.81
N SER A 201 31.43 30.19 6.55
CA SER A 201 30.97 29.29 7.61
C SER A 201 32.08 28.93 8.60
N ILE A 202 33.33 28.77 8.15
CA ILE A 202 34.47 28.54 9.05
C ILE A 202 34.68 29.78 9.93
N ALA A 203 34.73 30.97 9.33
CA ALA A 203 34.95 32.21 10.06
C ALA A 203 33.86 32.44 11.12
N TYR A 204 32.59 32.29 10.75
CA TYR A 204 31.46 32.37 11.66
C TYR A 204 31.60 31.41 12.84
N ASN A 205 31.85 30.12 12.57
CA ASN A 205 31.97 29.13 13.65
C ASN A 205 33.23 29.37 14.52
N GLU A 206 34.33 29.86 13.96
CA GLU A 206 35.54 30.25 14.72
C GLU A 206 35.29 31.48 15.60
N GLU A 207 34.37 32.38 15.24
CA GLU A 207 33.92 33.47 16.09
C GLU A 207 32.97 33.00 17.20
N GLU A 208 32.04 32.09 16.89
CA GLU A 208 31.13 31.50 17.89
C GLU A 208 31.89 30.74 18.98
N LEU A 209 32.98 30.03 18.62
CA LEU A 209 33.87 29.34 19.57
C LEU A 209 34.57 30.28 20.57
N LYS A 210 34.67 31.58 20.27
CA LYS A 210 35.33 32.56 21.16
C LYS A 210 34.40 33.14 22.22
N LYS A 211 33.11 32.78 22.22
CA LYS A 211 32.14 33.32 23.17
C LYS A 211 32.36 32.76 24.58
N PRO A 212 32.35 33.62 25.62
CA PRO A 212 32.76 33.23 26.98
C PRO A 212 31.81 32.27 27.71
N ASP A 213 30.57 32.10 27.23
CA ASP A 213 29.52 31.27 27.87
C ASP A 213 29.10 30.07 27.00
N LEU A 214 30.00 29.54 26.18
CA LEU A 214 29.70 28.43 25.29
C LEU A 214 29.67 27.10 26.05
N SER A 215 28.63 26.29 25.83
CA SER A 215 28.55 24.94 26.41
C SER A 215 29.42 23.94 25.63
N GLU A 216 29.92 22.91 26.32
CA GLU A 216 30.77 21.84 25.74
C GLU A 216 30.11 21.18 24.51
N THR A 217 28.80 20.96 24.53
CA THR A 217 28.06 20.40 23.39
C THR A 217 28.04 21.33 22.18
N LEU A 218 27.95 22.65 22.39
CA LEU A 218 27.98 23.63 21.30
C LEU A 218 29.40 23.83 20.77
N GLU A 219 30.40 23.75 21.65
CA GLU A 219 31.81 23.75 21.28
C GLU A 219 32.13 22.60 20.32
N GLU A 220 31.77 21.36 20.69
CA GLU A 220 31.96 20.18 19.84
C GLU A 220 31.20 20.30 18.51
N PHE A 221 29.99 20.86 18.51
CA PHE A 221 29.23 21.12 17.30
C PHE A 221 29.98 22.06 16.35
N TYR A 222 30.46 23.21 16.84
CA TYR A 222 31.17 24.19 16.02
C TYR A 222 32.53 23.67 15.53
N GLU A 223 33.28 22.95 16.35
CA GLU A 223 34.53 22.30 15.92
C GLU A 223 34.29 21.30 14.78
N ASN A 224 33.24 20.48 14.89
CA ASN A 224 32.86 19.54 13.86
C ASN A 224 32.41 20.25 12.56
N GLN A 225 31.66 21.35 12.66
CA GLN A 225 31.31 22.17 11.50
C GLN A 225 32.53 22.77 10.84
N ILE A 226 33.47 23.33 11.59
CA ILE A 226 34.74 23.86 11.06
C ILE A 226 35.52 22.76 10.33
N LYS A 227 35.65 21.58 10.93
CA LYS A 227 36.35 20.44 10.31
C LYS A 227 35.67 20.00 9.01
N SER A 228 34.34 19.94 9.00
CA SER A 228 33.53 19.61 7.81
C SER A 228 33.71 20.66 6.71
N ASN A 229 33.59 21.94 7.04
CA ASN A 229 33.72 23.04 6.09
C ASN A 229 35.16 23.19 5.59
N LYS A 230 36.20 22.95 6.41
CA LYS A 230 37.60 22.89 5.95
C LYS A 230 37.80 21.81 4.88
N LYS A 231 37.11 20.67 4.98
CA LYS A 231 37.13 19.63 3.94
C LYS A 231 36.40 20.09 2.67
N LYS A 232 35.22 20.70 2.79
CA LYS A 232 34.45 21.24 1.65
C LYS A 232 35.25 22.31 0.90
N MET A 233 35.77 23.30 1.62
CA MET A 233 36.65 24.36 1.10
C MET A 233 37.81 23.78 0.30
N LYS A 234 38.56 22.82 0.85
CA LYS A 234 39.68 22.17 0.14
C LYS A 234 39.25 21.45 -1.13
N ARG A 235 38.11 20.75 -1.09
CA ARG A 235 37.56 20.04 -2.27
C ARG A 235 37.12 21.03 -3.35
N ALA A 236 36.38 22.07 -2.98
CA ALA A 236 35.93 23.11 -3.89
C ALA A 236 37.13 23.83 -4.53
N HIS A 237 38.12 24.24 -3.74
CA HIS A 237 39.33 24.87 -4.25
C HIS A 237 40.08 23.98 -5.25
N LYS A 238 40.28 22.69 -4.92
CA LYS A 238 40.93 21.73 -5.82
C LYS A 238 40.13 21.52 -7.11
N ARG A 239 38.80 21.45 -7.02
CA ARG A 239 37.92 21.32 -8.19
C ARG A 239 38.00 22.57 -9.07
N PHE A 240 38.06 23.77 -8.48
CA PHE A 240 38.25 25.02 -9.20
C PHE A 240 39.59 25.06 -9.93
N GLU A 241 40.68 24.72 -9.24
CA GLU A 241 42.01 24.63 -9.86
C GLU A 241 42.05 23.62 -11.02
N LYS A 242 41.34 22.49 -10.90
CA LYS A 242 41.20 21.52 -11.98
C LYS A 242 40.49 22.15 -13.18
N LEU A 243 39.34 22.81 -12.96
CA LEU A 243 38.60 23.51 -14.03
C LEU A 243 39.44 24.58 -14.73
N GLN A 244 40.31 25.29 -13.99
CA GLN A 244 41.21 26.30 -14.55
C GLN A 244 42.37 25.74 -15.40
N LYS A 245 42.66 24.44 -15.26
CA LYS A 245 43.72 23.76 -16.02
C LYS A 245 43.18 22.84 -17.11
N ALA A 246 41.92 22.43 -16.97
CA ALA A 246 41.25 21.54 -17.92
C ALA A 246 41.20 22.14 -19.32
N ASP A 247 41.44 21.28 -20.30
CA ASP A 247 41.20 21.53 -21.72
C ASP A 247 39.75 21.16 -22.09
N PHE A 248 39.43 21.25 -23.39
CA PHE A 248 38.10 20.94 -23.88
C PHE A 248 37.67 19.50 -23.55
N GLU A 249 38.55 18.51 -23.79
CA GLU A 249 38.24 17.09 -23.57
C GLU A 249 37.97 16.82 -22.09
N GLU A 250 38.79 17.35 -21.18
CA GLU A 250 38.58 17.19 -19.74
C GLU A 250 37.29 17.87 -19.26
N VAL A 251 36.95 19.05 -19.79
CA VAL A 251 35.70 19.75 -19.46
C VAL A 251 34.49 18.99 -19.99
N GLN A 252 34.57 18.48 -21.22
CA GLN A 252 33.51 17.67 -21.81
C GLN A 252 33.31 16.37 -21.04
N GLU A 253 34.38 15.69 -20.63
CA GLU A 253 34.31 14.47 -19.81
C GLU A 253 33.61 14.74 -18.46
N MET A 254 33.96 15.82 -17.76
CA MET A 254 33.31 16.21 -16.51
C MET A 254 31.81 16.50 -16.69
N ALA A 255 31.44 17.13 -17.81
CA ALA A 255 30.03 17.38 -18.14
C ALA A 255 29.28 16.10 -18.54
N LEU A 256 29.95 15.17 -19.23
CA LEU A 256 29.39 13.86 -19.59
C LEU A 256 29.10 13.03 -18.33
N GLU A 257 30.03 12.98 -17.37
CA GLU A 257 29.81 12.29 -16.09
C GLU A 257 28.58 12.82 -15.36
N GLU A 258 28.38 14.14 -15.33
CA GLU A 258 27.19 14.77 -14.74
C GLU A 258 25.90 14.44 -15.51
N ALA A 259 25.95 14.50 -16.85
CA ALA A 259 24.80 14.19 -17.70
C ALA A 259 24.40 12.70 -17.63
N GLU A 260 25.37 11.80 -17.59
CA GLU A 260 25.15 10.35 -17.39
C GLU A 260 24.54 10.08 -16.01
N GLY A 261 25.08 10.71 -14.96
CA GLY A 261 24.50 10.62 -13.62
C GLY A 261 23.04 11.08 -13.56
N LEU A 262 22.70 12.15 -14.30
CA LEU A 262 21.31 12.61 -14.42
C LEU A 262 20.42 11.57 -15.13
N VAL A 263 20.90 10.97 -16.23
CA VAL A 263 20.17 9.91 -16.94
C VAL A 263 19.92 8.71 -16.03
N ASP A 264 20.94 8.26 -15.30
CA ASP A 264 20.84 7.13 -14.39
C ASP A 264 19.87 7.40 -13.24
N GLU A 265 19.90 8.61 -12.66
CA GLU A 265 18.93 9.05 -11.65
C GLU A 265 17.50 8.98 -12.21
N LYS A 266 17.25 9.57 -13.40
CA LYS A 266 15.90 9.57 -14.00
C LYS A 266 15.45 8.16 -14.40
N ARG A 267 16.35 7.31 -14.87
CA ARG A 267 16.04 5.90 -15.19
C ARG A 267 15.72 5.10 -13.94
N SER A 268 16.44 5.31 -12.84
CA SER A 268 16.17 4.69 -11.55
C SER A 268 14.78 5.10 -11.03
N ASP A 269 14.47 6.39 -11.06
CA ASP A 269 13.15 6.92 -10.69
C ASP A 269 12.02 6.31 -11.53
N ALA A 270 12.17 6.30 -12.86
CA ALA A 270 11.20 5.69 -13.77
C ALA A 270 11.05 4.19 -13.51
N GLY A 271 12.17 3.49 -13.28
CA GLY A 271 12.21 2.08 -12.93
C GLY A 271 11.48 1.76 -11.63
N PHE A 272 11.62 2.60 -10.60
CA PHE A 272 10.93 2.44 -9.32
C PHE A 272 9.41 2.57 -9.48
N VAL A 273 8.92 3.57 -10.21
CA VAL A 273 7.48 3.74 -10.46
C VAL A 273 6.94 2.58 -11.31
N LYS A 274 7.69 2.17 -12.35
CA LYS A 274 7.32 1.04 -13.22
C LYS A 274 7.25 -0.28 -12.44
N PHE A 275 8.18 -0.50 -11.50
CA PHE A 275 8.16 -1.66 -10.61
C PHE A 275 6.85 -1.72 -9.82
N TRP A 276 6.46 -0.64 -9.15
CA TRP A 276 5.22 -0.60 -8.37
C TRP A 276 3.97 -0.78 -9.23
N ASN A 277 3.96 -0.20 -10.43
CA ASN A 277 2.86 -0.38 -11.37
C ASN A 277 2.67 -1.86 -11.77
N ILE A 278 3.76 -2.54 -12.18
CA ILE A 278 3.75 -3.97 -12.52
C ILE A 278 3.39 -4.82 -11.30
N PHE A 279 3.93 -4.46 -10.12
CA PHE A 279 3.62 -5.16 -8.87
C PHE A 279 2.12 -5.14 -8.57
N PHE A 280 1.45 -3.98 -8.66
CA PHE A 280 0.01 -3.90 -8.40
C PHE A 280 -0.83 -4.58 -9.49
N LEU A 281 -0.40 -4.55 -10.76
CA LEU A 281 -1.03 -5.33 -11.83
C LEU A 281 -1.02 -6.83 -11.53
N LEU A 282 0.11 -7.36 -11.06
CA LEU A 282 0.24 -8.77 -10.65
C LEU A 282 -0.47 -9.06 -9.32
N LEU A 283 -0.58 -8.08 -8.43
CA LEU A 283 -1.25 -8.26 -7.15
C LEU A 283 -2.74 -8.56 -7.30
N ILE A 284 -3.43 -7.98 -8.29
CA ILE A 284 -4.87 -8.19 -8.52
C ILE A 284 -5.23 -9.68 -8.71
N PRO A 285 -4.64 -10.44 -9.66
CA PRO A 285 -4.95 -11.86 -9.81
C PRO A 285 -4.52 -12.69 -8.60
N VAL A 286 -3.41 -12.34 -7.94
CA VAL A 286 -2.96 -13.04 -6.72
C VAL A 286 -3.95 -12.80 -5.57
N TYR A 287 -4.48 -11.58 -5.43
CA TYR A 287 -5.54 -11.25 -4.48
C TYR A 287 -6.81 -12.07 -4.74
N ILE A 288 -7.26 -12.14 -5.99
CA ILE A 288 -8.44 -12.92 -6.38
C ILE A 288 -8.26 -14.40 -5.99
N PHE A 289 -7.05 -14.95 -6.21
CA PHE A 289 -6.72 -16.31 -5.80
C PHE A 289 -6.65 -16.48 -4.27
N ALA A 290 -6.10 -15.50 -3.57
CA ALA A 290 -5.95 -15.50 -2.11
C ALA A 290 -7.30 -15.32 -1.39
N ALA A 291 -8.22 -14.54 -1.95
CA ALA A 291 -9.54 -14.19 -1.42
C ALA A 291 -10.58 -15.33 -1.54
N ARG A 292 -10.11 -16.58 -1.49
CA ARG A 292 -10.93 -17.79 -1.60
C ARG A 292 -10.80 -18.71 -0.38
N PRO A 293 -11.20 -18.24 0.83
CA PRO A 293 -11.13 -19.02 2.06
C PRO A 293 -12.09 -20.21 2.05
N ARG A 294 -11.79 -21.21 2.88
CA ARG A 294 -12.76 -22.26 3.23
C ARG A 294 -13.69 -21.76 4.33
N GLY A 295 -14.92 -22.27 4.40
CA GLY A 295 -15.90 -21.82 5.41
C GLY A 295 -15.34 -21.84 6.84
N TYR A 296 -14.63 -22.91 7.24
CA TYR A 296 -14.04 -22.99 8.59
C TYR A 296 -12.98 -21.90 8.87
N THR A 297 -12.22 -21.47 7.85
CA THR A 297 -11.26 -20.36 8.01
C THR A 297 -11.96 -19.02 8.17
N ILE A 298 -13.15 -18.84 7.60
CA ILE A 298 -13.96 -17.62 7.77
C ILE A 298 -14.43 -17.53 9.21
N SER A 299 -14.93 -18.64 9.76
CA SER A 299 -15.37 -18.74 11.16
C SER A 299 -14.22 -18.42 12.11
N ARG A 300 -13.05 -19.04 11.93
CA ARG A 300 -11.89 -18.86 12.82
C ARG A 300 -11.42 -17.41 12.97
N TYR A 301 -11.45 -16.64 11.88
CA TYR A 301 -10.86 -15.29 11.83
C TYR A 301 -11.90 -14.16 11.86
N ARG A 302 -13.13 -14.43 12.33
CA ARG A 302 -14.23 -13.44 12.40
C ARG A 302 -13.84 -12.17 13.19
N LEU A 303 -13.06 -12.29 14.27
CA LEU A 303 -12.61 -11.17 15.10
C LEU A 303 -11.50 -10.31 14.46
N GLU A 304 -10.66 -10.90 13.61
CA GLU A 304 -9.61 -10.14 12.91
C GLU A 304 -10.16 -9.31 11.74
N ALA A 305 -11.37 -9.63 11.27
CA ALA A 305 -12.08 -8.80 10.29
C ALA A 305 -12.43 -7.41 10.86
N ASP A 306 -12.57 -7.28 12.18
CA ASP A 306 -12.95 -6.01 12.83
C ASP A 306 -11.79 -4.99 12.85
N SER A 307 -10.54 -5.44 13.01
CA SER A 307 -9.38 -4.53 13.03
C SER A 307 -9.04 -3.97 11.64
N LEU A 308 -9.21 -4.77 10.59
CA LEU A 308 -9.15 -4.32 9.19
C LEU A 308 -10.28 -3.36 8.84
N GLY A 309 -11.49 -3.62 9.35
CA GLY A 309 -12.64 -2.77 9.17
C GLY A 309 -12.42 -1.33 9.69
N TRP A 310 -11.60 -1.15 10.73
CA TRP A 310 -11.21 0.18 11.22
C TRP A 310 -10.35 0.97 10.22
N ILE A 311 -9.34 0.34 9.61
CA ILE A 311 -8.45 0.99 8.63
C ILE A 311 -9.23 1.36 7.37
N GLU A 312 -10.08 0.45 6.88
CA GLU A 312 -10.97 0.72 5.75
C GLU A 312 -11.91 1.89 6.06
N LYS A 313 -12.50 1.93 7.26
CA LYS A 313 -13.40 3.02 7.69
C LYS A 313 -12.68 4.36 7.74
N ILE A 314 -11.48 4.45 8.32
CA ILE A 314 -10.72 5.71 8.36
C ILE A 314 -10.39 6.18 6.95
N GLY A 315 -9.85 5.29 6.11
CA GLY A 315 -9.45 5.64 4.76
C GLY A 315 -10.62 6.12 3.91
N LEU A 316 -11.75 5.43 3.99
CA LEU A 316 -12.99 5.82 3.29
C LEU A 316 -13.59 7.10 3.88
N TRP A 317 -13.53 7.29 5.20
CA TRP A 317 -14.01 8.51 5.83
C TRP A 317 -13.19 9.73 5.42
N LEU A 318 -11.86 9.61 5.37
CA LEU A 318 -10.97 10.68 4.91
C LEU A 318 -11.22 11.00 3.42
N SER A 319 -11.27 9.99 2.56
CA SER A 319 -11.55 10.19 1.14
C SER A 319 -12.95 10.81 0.91
N GLY A 320 -13.97 10.29 1.59
CA GLY A 320 -15.33 10.81 1.53
C GLY A 320 -15.45 12.25 2.07
N GLY A 321 -14.70 12.57 3.13
CA GLY A 321 -14.62 13.92 3.68
C GLY A 321 -14.03 14.92 2.68
N LEU A 322 -12.94 14.54 2.00
CA LEU A 322 -12.32 15.36 0.95
C LEU A 322 -13.25 15.56 -0.26
N LEU A 323 -13.95 14.51 -0.71
CA LEU A 323 -14.97 14.62 -1.77
C LEU A 323 -16.10 15.56 -1.35
N THR A 324 -16.59 15.44 -0.11
CA THR A 324 -17.67 16.28 0.41
C THR A 324 -17.23 17.73 0.53
N ALA A 325 -16.02 17.99 1.02
CA ALA A 325 -15.43 19.33 1.07
C ALA A 325 -15.32 19.95 -0.33
N GLY A 326 -14.85 19.19 -1.33
CA GLY A 326 -14.78 19.65 -2.71
C GLY A 326 -16.15 19.95 -3.33
N MET A 327 -17.17 19.13 -3.04
CA MET A 327 -18.55 19.39 -3.48
C MET A 327 -19.16 20.64 -2.81
N GLY A 328 -18.79 20.93 -1.56
CA GLY A 328 -19.25 22.10 -0.80
C GLY A 328 -18.71 23.44 -1.30
N ILE A 329 -17.69 23.44 -2.17
CA ILE A 329 -17.18 24.67 -2.79
C ILE A 329 -18.14 25.12 -3.89
N GLY A 330 -18.93 26.15 -3.59
CA GLY A 330 -19.80 26.86 -4.53
C GLY A 330 -19.07 28.00 -5.24
N PHE A 331 -19.49 28.28 -6.48
CA PHE A 331 -19.12 29.53 -7.17
C PHE A 331 -19.92 30.68 -6.56
N VAL A 332 -19.24 31.79 -6.24
CA VAL A 332 -19.90 33.01 -5.75
C VAL A 332 -19.85 34.02 -6.87
N ASN A 333 -21.02 34.51 -7.25
CA ASN A 333 -21.13 35.66 -8.12
C ASN A 333 -21.46 36.89 -7.26
N ILE A 334 -20.83 38.01 -7.54
CA ILE A 334 -21.18 39.31 -6.97
C ILE A 334 -22.43 39.78 -7.72
N VAL A 335 -23.56 39.83 -7.01
CA VAL A 335 -24.81 40.38 -7.55
C VAL A 335 -24.90 41.84 -7.14
N THR A 336 -24.72 42.75 -8.09
CA THR A 336 -24.87 44.19 -7.90
C THR A 336 -26.28 44.60 -8.32
N LYS A 337 -27.04 45.22 -7.40
CA LYS A 337 -28.33 45.84 -7.69
C LYS A 337 -28.16 47.33 -7.91
N TRP A 338 -28.55 47.80 -9.08
CA TRP A 338 -28.50 49.21 -9.47
C TRP A 338 -29.78 49.94 -9.05
N SER A 339 -29.70 51.26 -8.96
CA SER A 339 -30.81 52.13 -8.52
C SER A 339 -32.00 52.12 -9.48
N ASP A 340 -31.83 51.63 -10.70
CA ASP A 340 -32.89 51.42 -11.71
C ASP A 340 -33.63 50.08 -11.54
N GLY A 341 -33.23 49.26 -10.55
CA GLY A 341 -33.81 47.95 -10.28
C GLY A 341 -33.18 46.80 -11.08
N SER A 342 -32.21 47.08 -11.96
CA SER A 342 -31.49 46.04 -12.69
C SER A 342 -30.46 45.32 -11.80
N THR A 343 -30.26 44.03 -12.05
CA THR A 343 -29.24 43.20 -11.40
C THR A 343 -28.19 42.80 -12.40
N THR A 344 -26.92 43.12 -12.13
CA THR A 344 -25.79 42.55 -12.85
C THR A 344 -25.08 41.53 -11.94
N SER A 345 -24.72 40.39 -12.50
CA SER A 345 -24.00 39.32 -11.81
C SER A 345 -22.63 39.20 -12.44
N GLU A 346 -21.57 39.52 -11.70
CA GLU A 346 -20.18 39.37 -12.14
C GLU A 346 -19.47 38.32 -11.29
N ASP A 347 -18.55 37.59 -11.91
CA ASP A 347 -17.68 36.63 -11.20
C ASP A 347 -16.79 37.41 -10.22
N ASP A 348 -16.61 36.90 -9.00
CA ASP A 348 -15.84 37.56 -7.94
C ASP A 348 -14.32 37.54 -8.16
N GLY A 349 -13.88 37.05 -9.32
CA GLY A 349 -12.48 36.89 -9.70
C GLY A 349 -11.78 35.70 -9.02
N THR A 350 -12.45 34.98 -8.13
CA THR A 350 -11.91 33.81 -7.41
C THR A 350 -12.37 32.47 -7.98
N GLY A 351 -13.23 32.49 -9.00
CA GLY A 351 -13.71 31.31 -9.74
C GLY A 351 -12.60 30.32 -10.12
N PRO A 352 -11.49 30.74 -10.77
CA PRO A 352 -10.39 29.85 -11.13
C PRO A 352 -9.69 29.20 -9.93
N ALA A 353 -9.46 29.97 -8.85
CA ALA A 353 -8.81 29.45 -7.64
C ALA A 353 -9.69 28.42 -6.90
N ARG A 354 -11.01 28.66 -6.85
CA ARG A 354 -11.98 27.72 -6.25
C ARG A 354 -12.13 26.44 -7.08
N LEU A 355 -12.11 26.57 -8.40
CA LEU A 355 -12.09 25.41 -9.29
C LEU A 355 -10.82 24.58 -9.08
N ALA A 356 -9.65 25.22 -9.01
CA ALA A 356 -8.38 24.55 -8.73
C ALA A 356 -8.40 23.84 -7.37
N LEU A 357 -8.91 24.48 -6.32
CA LEU A 357 -9.06 23.88 -5.00
C LEU A 357 -10.01 22.68 -5.02
N LYS A 358 -11.14 22.78 -5.72
CA LYS A 358 -12.12 21.70 -5.86
C LYS A 358 -11.53 20.49 -6.58
N VAL A 359 -10.86 20.70 -7.71
CA VAL A 359 -10.14 19.65 -8.44
C VAL A 359 -9.05 19.05 -7.56
N GLY A 360 -8.27 19.87 -6.86
CA GLY A 360 -7.24 19.43 -5.93
C GLY A 360 -7.77 18.51 -4.83
N LEU A 361 -8.91 18.85 -4.22
CA LEU A 361 -9.58 18.03 -3.21
C LEU A 361 -10.04 16.68 -3.78
N PHE A 362 -10.59 16.66 -5.00
CA PHE A 362 -11.00 15.41 -5.65
C PHE A 362 -9.80 14.52 -6.00
N VAL A 363 -8.70 15.10 -6.49
CA VAL A 363 -7.45 14.36 -6.75
C VAL A 363 -6.90 13.79 -5.44
N ALA A 364 -6.84 14.59 -4.37
CA ALA A 364 -6.38 14.13 -3.06
C ALA A 364 -7.26 12.98 -2.53
N ALA A 365 -8.59 13.10 -2.67
CA ALA A 365 -9.50 12.04 -2.26
C ALA A 365 -9.28 10.73 -3.00
N ALA A 366 -9.04 10.80 -4.32
CA ALA A 366 -8.73 9.65 -5.15
C ALA A 366 -7.39 9.00 -4.74
N LEU A 367 -6.35 9.80 -4.49
CA LEU A 367 -5.05 9.29 -4.03
C LEU A 367 -5.13 8.58 -2.68
N VAL A 368 -5.87 9.13 -1.71
CA VAL A 368 -6.10 8.48 -0.42
C VAL A 368 -6.84 7.14 -0.59
N PHE A 369 -7.90 7.12 -1.39
CA PHE A 369 -8.66 5.90 -1.68
C PHE A 369 -7.79 4.82 -2.34
N CYS A 370 -6.98 5.21 -3.32
CA CYS A 370 -6.02 4.35 -4.01
C CYS A 370 -4.97 3.77 -3.05
N ALA A 371 -4.35 4.59 -2.21
CA ALA A 371 -3.33 4.16 -1.26
C ALA A 371 -3.88 3.16 -0.24
N VAL A 372 -5.05 3.44 0.32
CA VAL A 372 -5.74 2.54 1.27
C VAL A 372 -6.11 1.22 0.58
N SER A 373 -6.60 1.28 -0.66
CA SER A 373 -6.94 0.08 -1.44
C SER A 373 -5.73 -0.79 -1.73
N CYS A 374 -4.59 -0.21 -2.12
CA CYS A 374 -3.34 -0.95 -2.33
C CYS A 374 -2.87 -1.65 -1.06
N PHE A 375 -2.91 -0.96 0.09
CA PHE A 375 -2.53 -1.53 1.37
C PHE A 375 -3.46 -2.68 1.79
N LEU A 376 -4.79 -2.46 1.71
CA LEU A 376 -5.78 -3.48 2.05
C LEU A 376 -5.66 -4.70 1.14
N MET A 377 -5.44 -4.51 -0.17
CA MET A 377 -5.25 -5.62 -1.10
C MET A 377 -3.99 -6.41 -0.75
N LEU A 378 -2.87 -5.74 -0.48
CA LEU A 378 -1.62 -6.40 -0.12
C LEU A 378 -1.78 -7.24 1.16
N TYR A 379 -2.34 -6.63 2.21
CA TYR A 379 -2.56 -7.32 3.48
C TYR A 379 -3.52 -8.51 3.33
N ALA A 380 -4.66 -8.32 2.67
CA ALA A 380 -5.64 -9.38 2.44
C ALA A 380 -5.07 -10.51 1.58
N THR A 381 -4.19 -10.18 0.64
CA THR A 381 -3.47 -11.18 -0.17
C THR A 381 -2.51 -11.99 0.67
N ILE A 382 -1.63 -11.34 1.45
CA ILE A 382 -0.66 -12.02 2.31
C ILE A 382 -1.37 -12.91 3.34
N THR A 383 -2.35 -12.36 4.05
CA THR A 383 -3.10 -13.12 5.05
C THR A 383 -3.93 -14.24 4.42
N GLY A 384 -4.57 -14.00 3.28
CA GLY A 384 -5.30 -15.03 2.54
C GLY A 384 -4.38 -16.16 2.08
N LEU A 385 -3.19 -15.85 1.58
CA LEU A 385 -2.17 -16.83 1.19
C LEU A 385 -1.70 -17.66 2.39
N ILE A 386 -1.45 -17.03 3.54
CA ILE A 386 -1.01 -17.73 4.76
C ILE A 386 -2.12 -18.65 5.31
N ARG A 387 -3.37 -18.17 5.33
CA ARG A 387 -4.49 -18.84 6.02
C ARG A 387 -5.17 -19.91 5.17
N ASN A 388 -5.32 -19.67 3.87
CA ASN A 388 -6.19 -20.50 3.01
C ASN A 388 -5.43 -21.65 2.33
N TYR A 389 -4.09 -21.65 2.42
CA TYR A 389 -3.23 -22.58 1.69
C TYR A 389 -2.20 -23.24 2.62
N ASN A 390 -2.17 -24.57 2.60
CA ASN A 390 -1.13 -25.34 3.27
C ASN A 390 0.09 -25.44 2.35
N TRP A 391 1.01 -24.49 2.50
CA TRP A 391 2.25 -24.42 1.71
C TRP A 391 3.13 -25.67 1.85
N THR A 392 3.07 -26.38 2.97
CA THR A 392 3.81 -27.62 3.19
C THR A 392 3.32 -28.73 2.27
N SER A 393 2.00 -28.86 2.11
CA SER A 393 1.40 -29.83 1.18
C SER A 393 1.74 -29.49 -0.27
N ILE A 394 1.66 -28.20 -0.65
CA ILE A 394 2.00 -27.73 -2.00
C ILE A 394 3.49 -27.97 -2.31
N LYS A 395 4.39 -27.68 -1.36
CA LYS A 395 5.82 -27.94 -1.49
C LYS A 395 6.10 -29.42 -1.72
N ASN A 396 5.46 -30.30 -0.93
CA ASN A 396 5.66 -31.74 -1.04
C ASN A 396 5.14 -32.28 -2.39
N GLN A 397 4.00 -31.76 -2.87
CA GLN A 397 3.46 -32.10 -4.20
C GLN A 397 4.37 -31.60 -5.34
N ALA A 398 4.91 -30.39 -5.23
CA ALA A 398 5.83 -29.84 -6.24
C ALA A 398 7.14 -30.63 -6.31
N VAL A 399 7.68 -31.03 -5.16
CA VAL A 399 8.88 -31.90 -5.07
C VAL A 399 8.59 -33.27 -5.69
N ALA A 400 7.44 -33.88 -5.38
CA ALA A 400 7.03 -35.16 -5.96
C ALA A 400 6.82 -35.06 -7.49
N ALA A 401 6.21 -33.98 -7.98
CA ALA A 401 6.02 -33.73 -9.41
C ALA A 401 7.37 -33.53 -10.13
N GLY A 402 8.31 -32.80 -9.52
CA GLY A 402 9.67 -32.64 -10.04
C GLY A 402 10.44 -33.96 -10.10
N ALA A 403 10.30 -34.82 -9.10
CA ALA A 403 10.89 -36.15 -9.08
C ALA A 403 10.32 -37.05 -10.18
N ALA A 404 9.00 -37.07 -10.35
CA ALA A 404 8.32 -37.85 -11.40
C ALA A 404 8.65 -37.37 -12.82
N ALA A 405 8.83 -36.05 -13.01
CA ALA A 405 9.30 -35.50 -14.28
C ALA A 405 10.73 -35.94 -14.58
N LYS A 406 11.63 -35.89 -13.59
CA LYS A 406 13.03 -36.30 -13.74
C LYS A 406 13.16 -37.78 -14.10
N GLU A 407 12.35 -38.65 -13.51
CA GLU A 407 12.33 -40.09 -13.80
C GLU A 407 11.83 -40.42 -15.22
N LYS A 408 10.92 -39.61 -15.79
CA LYS A 408 10.50 -39.72 -17.19
C LYS A 408 11.60 -39.33 -18.19
N TYR A 409 12.51 -38.44 -17.81
CA TYR A 409 13.61 -38.01 -18.68
C TYR A 409 14.85 -38.91 -18.60
N THR A 410 15.04 -39.65 -17.50
CA THR A 410 16.15 -40.63 -17.38
C THR A 410 15.81 -42.03 -17.92
N LYS A 411 14.55 -42.29 -18.30
CA LYS A 411 14.09 -43.54 -18.94
C LYS A 411 13.98 -43.44 -20.48
N LYS A 412 14.47 -42.36 -21.09
CA LYS A 412 14.80 -42.27 -22.52
C LYS A 412 16.32 -42.32 -22.67
#